data_AF-A0A914X6E5-F1
#
_entry.id   AF-A0A914X6E5-F1
#
_cell.length_a   1.000
_cell.length_b   1.000
_cell.length_c   1.000
_cell.angle_alpha   90.00
_cell.angle_beta   90.00
_cell.angle_gamma   90.00
#
_symmetry.space_group_name_H-M   'P 1'
#
loop_
_entity.id
_entity.type
_entity.pdbx_description
1 polymer ?
#
loop_
_entity_poly.entity_id
_entity_poly.type
_entity_poly.pdbx_seq_one_letter_code
_entity_poly.pdbx_strand_id
1 'polypeptide(L)'
;MSSSDTATSCRDHPSNAYWNNATNQPDQSIANAPVLPGFLIYTVAGAISSIFNITCILTFITKKELREKYLLFAVLAFANLINTVFMFIAGTLRTHLIYNNQYMQLISTFECLQYPTPHLQLLGGQLPAVILIAIDIERLLAVYRPVFYKVHIGYRARIYIVLFCFVIVAISQLFGYLIQVMSCVSSMRKLELRDDNVLNFA
;
A
#
# COMPACT_ATOMS: atom_id res chain seq x y z
N MET A 1 19.28 -23.66 -19.35
CA MET A 1 17.85 -23.56 -18.96
C MET A 1 17.79 -22.56 -17.82
N SER A 2 17.96 -21.27 -18.14
CA SER A 2 16.94 -20.26 -18.44
C SER A 2 16.16 -19.83 -17.19
N SER A 3 16.62 -18.75 -16.54
CA SER A 3 15.99 -18.08 -15.39
C SER A 3 14.59 -17.50 -15.69
N SER A 4 14.08 -17.70 -16.91
CA SER A 4 12.71 -17.36 -17.31
C SER A 4 11.70 -18.44 -16.90
N ASP A 5 12.13 -19.66 -16.59
CA ASP A 5 11.22 -20.77 -16.26
C ASP A 5 10.76 -20.75 -14.80
N THR A 6 11.53 -20.11 -13.91
CA THR A 6 11.19 -20.00 -12.47
C THR A 6 10.04 -19.04 -12.19
N ALA A 7 9.86 -18.00 -13.01
CA ALA A 7 8.75 -17.06 -12.85
C ALA A 7 7.40 -17.66 -13.26
N THR A 8 7.42 -18.56 -14.25
CA THR A 8 6.23 -19.26 -14.74
C THR A 8 5.76 -20.33 -13.75
N SER A 9 6.68 -20.96 -13.03
CA SER A 9 6.37 -22.01 -12.05
C SER A 9 5.61 -21.51 -10.81
N CYS A 10 5.72 -20.22 -10.44
CA CYS A 10 4.89 -19.62 -9.37
C CYS A 10 3.45 -19.30 -9.80
N ARG A 11 3.13 -19.41 -11.09
CA ARG A 11 1.80 -19.14 -11.64
C ARG A 11 0.85 -20.34 -11.48
N ASP A 12 1.39 -21.55 -11.64
CA ASP A 12 0.62 -22.78 -11.76
C ASP A 12 0.73 -23.67 -10.50
N HIS A 13 0.55 -23.07 -9.33
CA HIS A 13 0.67 -23.78 -8.06
C HIS A 13 -0.53 -24.75 -7.86
N PRO A 14 -0.32 -26.07 -7.63
CA PRO A 14 -1.39 -27.07 -7.47
C PRO A 14 -2.21 -26.93 -6.18
N SER A 15 -1.87 -25.98 -5.29
CA SER A 15 -2.75 -25.58 -4.19
C SER A 15 -4.06 -24.96 -4.68
N ASN A 16 -4.11 -24.47 -5.92
CA ASN A 16 -5.35 -24.03 -6.56
C ASN A 16 -6.32 -25.22 -6.78
N ALA A 17 -5.81 -26.44 -7.02
CA ALA A 17 -6.65 -27.63 -7.21
C ALA A 17 -7.33 -28.10 -5.91
N TYR A 18 -6.69 -27.89 -4.75
CA TYR A 18 -7.26 -28.27 -3.45
C TYR A 18 -8.43 -27.36 -3.03
N TRP A 19 -8.44 -26.10 -3.46
CA TRP A 19 -9.57 -25.18 -3.25
C TRP A 19 -10.64 -25.28 -4.33
N ASN A 20 -10.28 -25.70 -5.56
CA ASN A 20 -11.24 -25.94 -6.64
C ASN A 20 -12.18 -27.13 -6.38
N ASN A 21 -11.85 -28.04 -5.45
CA ASN A 21 -12.75 -29.11 -5.01
C ASN A 21 -13.60 -28.72 -3.78
N ALA A 22 -13.31 -27.59 -3.13
CA ALA A 22 -14.12 -27.05 -2.05
C ALA A 22 -15.25 -26.12 -2.55
N THR A 23 -15.35 -25.89 -3.87
CA THR A 23 -16.38 -25.05 -4.51
C THR A 23 -17.70 -25.77 -4.77
N ASN A 24 -18.15 -26.60 -3.83
CA ASN A 24 -19.60 -26.70 -3.64
C ASN A 24 -20.02 -25.35 -3.04
N GLN A 25 -20.41 -24.43 -3.92
CA GLN A 25 -20.70 -23.01 -3.63
C GLN A 25 -21.41 -22.84 -2.27
N PRO A 26 -20.75 -22.29 -1.24
CA PRO A 26 -21.50 -21.70 -0.14
C PRO A 26 -22.25 -20.49 -0.70
N ASP A 27 -23.52 -20.35 -0.35
CA ASP A 27 -24.39 -19.23 -0.74
C ASP A 27 -23.68 -17.88 -0.58
N GLN A 28 -23.21 -17.32 -1.70
CA GLN A 28 -22.47 -16.05 -1.75
C GLN A 28 -23.27 -14.90 -1.13
N SER A 29 -24.60 -15.00 -1.12
CA SER A 29 -25.51 -14.03 -0.48
C SER A 29 -25.30 -13.89 1.03
N ILE A 30 -24.90 -14.96 1.72
CA ILE A 30 -24.74 -14.98 3.19
C ILE A 30 -23.33 -14.51 3.59
N ALA A 31 -22.31 -14.85 2.80
CA ALA A 31 -20.92 -14.43 3.06
C ALA A 31 -20.64 -12.96 2.72
N ASN A 32 -21.39 -12.38 1.77
CA ASN A 32 -21.17 -11.00 1.30
C ASN A 32 -21.88 -9.94 2.16
N ALA A 33 -22.89 -10.32 2.95
CA ALA A 33 -23.68 -9.41 3.78
C ALA A 33 -22.87 -8.60 4.82
N PRO A 34 -21.88 -9.17 5.55
CA PRO A 34 -21.12 -8.40 6.54
C PRO A 34 -19.98 -7.55 5.94
N VAL A 35 -19.47 -7.85 4.74
CA VAL A 35 -18.29 -7.17 4.17
C VAL A 35 -18.63 -5.98 3.28
N LEU A 36 -19.82 -5.98 2.66
CA LEU A 36 -20.27 -4.93 1.75
C LEU A 36 -20.36 -3.54 2.42
N PRO A 37 -20.92 -3.38 3.63
CA PRO A 37 -20.97 -2.07 4.30
C PRO A 37 -19.58 -1.47 4.52
N GLY A 38 -18.59 -2.32 4.81
CA GLY A 38 -17.20 -1.89 5.01
C GLY A 38 -16.60 -1.26 3.75
N PHE A 39 -16.81 -1.86 2.58
CA PHE A 39 -16.30 -1.30 1.32
C PHE A 39 -17.02 -0.02 0.91
N LEU A 40 -18.33 0.09 1.15
CA LEU A 40 -19.07 1.33 0.91
C LEU A 40 -18.57 2.48 1.78
N ILE A 41 -18.34 2.24 3.08
CA ILE A 41 -17.75 3.23 3.98
C ILE A 41 -16.37 3.65 3.48
N TYR A 42 -15.55 2.70 3.05
CA TYR A 42 -14.22 2.96 2.48
C TYR A 42 -14.28 3.88 1.25
N THR A 43 -15.22 3.60 0.34
CA THR A 43 -15.44 4.42 -0.87
C THR A 43 -15.89 5.84 -0.51
N VAL A 44 -16.92 5.98 0.32
CA VAL A 44 -17.48 7.29 0.69
C VAL A 44 -16.47 8.11 1.47
N ALA A 45 -15.79 7.51 2.46
CA ALA A 45 -14.75 8.19 3.22
C ALA A 45 -13.58 8.63 2.32
N GLY A 46 -13.11 7.75 1.43
CA GLY A 46 -12.07 8.06 0.46
C GLY A 46 -12.43 9.24 -0.46
N ALA A 47 -13.67 9.27 -0.95
CA ALA A 47 -14.17 10.36 -1.80
C ALA A 47 -14.19 11.70 -1.05
N ILE A 48 -14.80 11.74 0.14
CA ILE A 48 -14.91 12.96 0.96
C ILE A 48 -13.52 13.46 1.34
N SER A 49 -12.65 12.59 1.87
CA SER A 49 -11.29 12.98 2.26
C SER A 49 -10.44 13.44 1.08
N SER A 50 -10.66 12.90 -0.12
CA SER A 50 -9.94 13.37 -1.33
C SER A 50 -10.30 14.82 -1.66
N ILE A 51 -11.58 15.21 -1.56
CA ILE A 51 -12.04 16.58 -1.81
C ILE A 51 -11.37 17.57 -0.84
N PHE A 52 -11.31 17.22 0.45
CA PHE A 52 -10.64 18.05 1.45
C PHE A 52 -9.14 18.19 1.18
N ASN A 53 -8.45 17.09 0.87
CA ASN A 53 -7.01 17.14 0.59
C ASN A 53 -6.69 17.94 -0.69
N ILE A 54 -7.51 17.83 -1.74
CA ILE A 54 -7.39 18.67 -2.95
C ILE A 54 -7.52 20.16 -2.57
N THR A 55 -8.51 20.51 -1.76
CA THR A 55 -8.71 21.90 -1.29
C THR A 55 -7.50 22.42 -0.52
N CYS A 56 -6.90 21.60 0.35
CA CYS A 56 -5.67 21.96 1.05
C CYS A 56 -4.50 22.19 0.09
N ILE A 57 -4.28 21.29 -0.88
CA ILE A 57 -3.22 21.41 -1.87
C ILE A 57 -3.38 22.69 -2.69
N LEU A 58 -4.59 22.99 -3.18
CA LEU A 58 -4.89 24.22 -3.91
C LEU A 58 -4.58 25.48 -3.09
N THR A 59 -4.88 25.44 -1.79
CA THR A 59 -4.57 26.55 -0.87
C THR A 59 -3.06 26.76 -0.74
N PHE A 60 -2.28 25.69 -0.63
CA PHE A 60 -0.81 25.77 -0.54
C PHE A 60 -0.15 26.21 -1.85
N ILE A 61 -0.68 25.80 -3.00
CA ILE A 61 -0.15 26.19 -4.32
C ILE A 61 -0.40 27.66 -4.60
N THR A 62 -1.61 28.16 -4.26
CA THR A 62 -2.04 29.54 -4.56
C THR A 62 -1.24 30.57 -3.77
N LYS A 63 -0.90 30.30 -2.50
CA LYS A 63 -0.22 31.26 -1.61
C LYS A 63 1.27 30.96 -1.46
N LYS A 64 2.13 31.75 -2.11
CA LYS A 64 3.61 31.60 -2.05
C LYS A 64 4.15 31.58 -0.61
N GLU A 65 3.66 32.48 0.25
CA GLU A 65 4.09 32.56 1.64
C GLU A 65 3.77 31.29 2.45
N LEU A 66 2.63 30.66 2.15
CA LEU A 66 2.24 29.41 2.79
C LEU A 66 3.11 28.25 2.30
N ARG A 67 3.46 28.23 1.01
CA ARG A 67 4.28 27.16 0.42
C ARG A 67 5.67 27.06 1.05
N GLU A 68 6.28 28.19 1.36
CA GLU A 68 7.63 28.21 1.94
C GLU A 68 7.63 27.83 3.43
N LYS A 69 6.59 28.25 4.17
CA LYS A 69 6.47 28.01 5.62
C LYS A 69 5.86 26.66 5.97
N TYR A 70 4.88 26.19 5.19
CA TYR A 70 4.09 24.99 5.47
C TYR A 70 4.33 23.87 4.44
N LEU A 71 5.56 23.78 3.91
CA LEU A 71 5.92 22.78 2.92
C LEU A 71 5.60 21.35 3.38
N LEU A 72 5.92 20.99 4.63
CA LEU A 72 5.63 19.64 5.16
C LEU A 72 4.12 19.35 5.20
N PHE A 73 3.28 20.34 5.52
CA PHE A 73 1.82 20.19 5.48
C PHE A 73 1.29 20.03 4.05
N ALA A 74 1.88 20.72 3.08
CA ALA A 74 1.53 20.56 1.67
C ALA A 74 1.86 19.15 1.18
N VAL A 75 3.04 18.64 1.54
CA VAL A 75 3.45 17.26 1.23
C VAL A 75 2.56 16.24 1.96
N LEU A 76 2.19 16.51 3.22
CA LEU A 76 1.27 15.66 3.96
C LEU A 76 -0.11 15.59 3.30
N ALA A 77 -0.65 16.73 2.85
CA ALA A 77 -1.92 16.77 2.13
C ALA A 77 -1.84 15.99 0.80
N PHE A 78 -0.72 16.07 0.09
CA PHE A 78 -0.48 15.26 -1.11
C PHE A 78 -0.39 13.76 -0.81
N ALA A 79 0.34 13.36 0.23
CA ALA A 79 0.45 11.97 0.66
C ALA A 79 -0.92 11.41 1.09
N ASN A 80 -1.69 12.19 1.84
CA ASN A 80 -3.06 11.84 2.22
C ASN A 80 -3.97 11.73 1.00
N LEU A 81 -3.83 12.60 0.00
CA LEU A 81 -4.62 12.51 -1.23
C LEU A 81 -4.37 11.19 -1.96
N ILE A 82 -3.11 10.76 -2.11
CA ILE A 82 -2.77 9.46 -2.71
C ILE A 82 -3.47 8.34 -1.94
N ASN A 83 -3.39 8.38 -0.61
CA ASN A 83 -4.03 7.38 0.24
C ASN A 83 -5.55 7.34 0.07
N THR A 84 -6.21 8.49 0.08
CA THR A 84 -7.69 8.55 0.03
C THR A 84 -8.22 8.22 -1.37
N VAL A 85 -7.50 8.59 -2.43
CA VAL A 85 -7.80 8.17 -3.80
C VAL A 85 -7.66 6.66 -3.92
N PHE A 86 -6.61 6.08 -3.33
CA PHE A 86 -6.47 4.63 -3.25
C PHE A 86 -7.66 3.97 -2.54
N MET A 87 -8.06 4.47 -1.36
CA MET A 87 -9.22 3.95 -0.62
C MET A 87 -10.50 3.99 -1.47
N PHE A 88 -10.72 5.08 -2.21
CA PHE A 88 -11.87 5.23 -3.11
C PHE A 88 -11.87 4.20 -4.24
N ILE A 89 -10.75 4.04 -4.94
CA ILE A 89 -10.60 3.08 -6.05
C ILE A 89 -10.74 1.65 -5.52
N ALA A 90 -10.05 1.31 -4.44
CA ALA A 90 -10.09 -0.03 -3.84
C ALA A 90 -11.49 -0.39 -3.32
N GLY A 91 -12.19 0.55 -2.69
CA GLY A 91 -13.56 0.36 -2.24
C GLY A 91 -14.52 0.12 -3.41
N THR A 92 -14.39 0.90 -4.49
CA THR A 92 -15.22 0.78 -5.69
C THR A 92 -14.97 -0.55 -6.40
N LEU A 93 -13.70 -0.92 -6.59
CA LEU A 93 -13.31 -2.18 -7.24
C LEU A 93 -13.81 -3.40 -6.46
N ARG A 94 -13.62 -3.42 -5.14
CA ARG A 94 -14.07 -4.53 -4.29
C ARG A 94 -15.60 -4.64 -4.25
N THR A 95 -16.29 -3.51 -4.23
CA THR A 95 -17.75 -3.46 -4.33
C THR A 95 -18.22 -4.04 -5.67
N HIS A 96 -17.60 -3.66 -6.78
CA HIS A 96 -17.90 -4.19 -8.10
C HIS A 96 -17.66 -5.71 -8.21
N LEU A 97 -16.56 -6.22 -7.64
CA LEU A 97 -16.26 -7.65 -7.61
C LEU A 97 -17.30 -8.45 -6.81
N ILE A 98 -17.86 -7.87 -5.73
CA ILE A 98 -18.95 -8.49 -4.96
C ILE A 98 -20.23 -8.56 -5.80
N TYR A 99 -20.61 -7.46 -6.45
CA TYR A 99 -21.81 -7.42 -7.29
C TYR A 99 -21.75 -8.41 -8.47
N ASN A 100 -20.55 -8.67 -9.00
CA ASN A 100 -20.36 -9.63 -10.09
C ASN A 100 -20.07 -11.06 -9.61
N ASN A 101 -20.16 -11.35 -8.30
CA ASN A 101 -19.87 -12.67 -7.72
C ASN A 101 -18.43 -13.19 -7.98
N GLN A 102 -17.49 -12.27 -8.23
CA GLN A 102 -16.07 -12.55 -8.52
C GLN A 102 -15.14 -12.31 -7.33
N TYR A 103 -15.68 -11.85 -6.19
CA TYR A 103 -14.87 -11.48 -5.02
C TYR A 103 -14.03 -12.64 -4.44
N MET A 104 -14.52 -13.88 -4.52
CA MET A 104 -13.84 -15.07 -4.00
C MET A 104 -12.85 -15.69 -4.98
N GLN A 105 -12.54 -15.05 -6.10
CA GLN A 105 -11.49 -15.55 -7.01
C GLN A 105 -10.13 -15.44 -6.33
N LEU A 106 -9.51 -16.59 -6.05
CA LEU A 106 -8.17 -16.65 -5.50
C LEU A 106 -7.17 -16.15 -6.54
N ILE A 107 -6.40 -15.14 -6.17
CA ILE A 107 -5.30 -14.59 -6.98
C ILE A 107 -4.00 -15.11 -6.37
N SER A 108 -3.06 -15.60 -7.20
CA SER A 108 -1.75 -16.04 -6.72
C SER A 108 -0.98 -14.87 -6.10
N THR A 109 -0.13 -15.13 -5.10
CA THR A 109 0.69 -14.08 -4.46
C THR A 109 1.56 -13.33 -5.48
N PHE A 110 2.03 -14.03 -6.51
CA PHE A 110 2.83 -13.42 -7.57
C PHE A 110 1.99 -12.52 -8.49
N GLU A 111 0.78 -12.94 -8.83
CA GLU A 111 -0.16 -12.12 -9.59
C GLU A 111 -0.57 -10.88 -8.79
N CYS A 112 -0.78 -11.02 -7.48
CA CYS A 112 -1.05 -9.90 -6.57
C CYS A 112 0.07 -8.84 -6.62
N LEU A 113 1.33 -9.27 -6.68
CA LEU A 113 2.50 -8.39 -6.70
C LEU A 113 2.60 -7.56 -7.99
N GLN A 114 2.04 -8.06 -9.09
CA GLN A 114 2.00 -7.37 -10.38
C GLN A 114 0.93 -6.28 -10.41
N TYR A 115 -0.09 -6.35 -9.54
CA TYR A 115 -1.07 -5.28 -9.44
C TYR A 115 -0.43 -4.03 -8.81
N PRO A 116 -0.72 -2.83 -9.33
CA PRO A 116 -0.22 -1.59 -8.73
C PRO A 116 -0.89 -1.29 -7.38
N THR A 117 -2.07 -1.86 -7.13
CA THR A 117 -2.91 -1.67 -5.94
C THR A 117 -2.16 -1.83 -4.61
N PRO A 118 -1.44 -2.93 -4.32
CA PRO A 118 -0.66 -3.07 -3.09
C PRO A 118 0.45 -2.03 -2.93
N HIS A 119 1.14 -1.66 -4.01
CA HIS A 119 2.21 -0.66 -3.97
C HIS A 119 1.66 0.73 -3.64
N LEU A 120 0.53 1.11 -4.26
CA LEU A 120 -0.15 2.37 -3.96
C LEU A 120 -0.68 2.40 -2.53
N GLN A 121 -1.21 1.28 -2.03
CA GLN A 121 -1.68 1.18 -0.65
C GLN A 121 -0.55 1.42 0.35
N LEU A 122 0.61 0.81 0.10
CA LEU A 122 1.73 0.89 1.02
C LEU A 122 2.35 2.30 0.99
N LEU A 123 2.45 2.93 -0.18
CA LEU A 123 2.87 4.33 -0.32
C LEU A 123 1.90 5.29 0.39
N GLY A 124 0.60 5.12 0.14
CA GLY A 124 -0.46 5.93 0.74
C GLY A 124 -0.54 5.79 2.26
N GLY A 125 -0.22 4.62 2.82
CA GLY A 125 -0.21 4.41 4.27
C GLY A 125 1.05 4.93 4.97
N GLN A 126 2.23 4.66 4.41
CA GLN A 126 3.51 4.95 5.09
C GLN A 126 3.93 6.41 4.97
N LEU A 127 3.73 7.03 3.79
CA LEU A 127 4.20 8.37 3.53
C LEU A 127 3.56 9.42 4.47
N PRO A 128 2.23 9.43 4.72
CA PRO A 128 1.65 10.34 5.70
C PRO A 128 2.20 10.17 7.11
N ALA A 129 2.45 8.93 7.55
CA ALA A 129 2.97 8.64 8.88
C ALA A 129 4.37 9.21 9.08
N VAL A 130 5.28 8.98 8.12
CA VAL A 130 6.65 9.48 8.18
C VAL A 130 6.70 11.01 8.12
N ILE A 131 5.87 11.62 7.27
CA ILE A 131 5.78 13.10 7.19
C ILE A 131 5.22 13.69 8.48
N LEU A 132 4.22 13.05 9.10
CA LEU A 132 3.66 13.51 10.37
C LEU A 132 4.71 13.51 11.49
N ILE A 133 5.51 12.43 11.59
CA ILE A 133 6.63 12.36 12.53
C ILE A 133 7.63 13.50 12.26
N ALA A 134 7.94 13.78 10.99
CA ALA A 134 8.84 14.88 10.64
C ALA A 134 8.29 16.26 11.05
N ILE A 135 6.97 16.48 10.91
CA ILE A 135 6.28 17.68 11.37
C ILE A 135 6.38 17.80 12.89
N ASP A 136 6.16 16.72 13.63
CA ASP A 136 6.22 16.71 15.09
C ASP A 136 7.63 17.00 15.59
N ILE A 137 8.66 16.44 14.95
CA ILE A 137 10.06 16.75 15.24
C ILE A 137 10.36 18.22 14.93
N GLU A 138 9.89 18.76 13.79
CA GLU A 138 10.08 20.17 13.44
C GLU A 138 9.47 21.09 14.51
N ARG A 139 8.25 20.77 14.97
CA ARG A 139 7.55 21.50 16.03
C ARG A 139 8.28 21.40 17.36
N LEU A 140 8.79 20.21 17.70
CA LEU A 140 9.58 20.00 18.91
C LEU A 140 10.84 20.87 18.89
N LEU A 141 11.58 20.90 17.77
CA LEU A 141 12.77 21.73 17.62
C LEU A 141 12.46 23.22 17.74
N ALA A 142 11.34 23.67 17.19
CA ALA A 142 10.91 25.06 17.29
C ALA A 142 10.62 25.48 18.74
N VAL A 143 10.04 24.59 19.55
CA VAL A 143 9.72 24.85 20.97
C VAL A 143 10.96 24.78 21.85
N TYR A 144 11.76 23.72 21.73
CA TYR A 144 12.89 23.49 22.64
C TYR A 144 14.14 24.31 22.28
N ARG A 145 14.34 24.63 20.98
CA ARG A 145 15.55 25.30 20.48
C ARG A 145 15.21 26.36 19.41
N PRO A 146 14.48 27.44 19.76
CA PRO A 146 13.98 28.43 18.79
C PRO A 146 15.08 29.17 18.01
N VAL A 147 16.22 29.47 18.66
CA VAL A 147 17.35 30.14 18.00
C VAL A 147 17.98 29.22 16.94
N PHE A 148 18.20 27.95 17.28
CA PHE A 148 18.73 26.96 16.34
C PHE A 148 17.77 26.75 15.16
N TYR A 149 16.48 26.63 15.46
CA TYR A 149 15.42 26.47 14.46
C TYR A 149 15.43 27.62 13.45
N LYS A 150 15.46 28.87 13.91
CA LYS A 150 15.47 30.05 13.04
C LYS A 150 16.70 30.10 12.11
N VAL A 151 17.86 29.66 12.59
CA VAL A 151 19.12 29.71 11.83
C VAL A 151 19.24 28.55 10.84
N HIS A 152 18.83 27.34 11.22
CA HIS A 152 19.12 26.12 10.44
C HIS A 152 17.90 25.60 9.65
N ILE A 153 16.68 25.80 10.15
CA ILE A 153 15.46 25.27 9.53
C ILE A 153 14.85 26.30 8.58
N GLY A 154 15.49 26.42 7.42
CA GLY A 154 14.97 27.17 6.28
C GLY A 154 14.20 26.30 5.28
N TYR A 155 13.75 26.91 4.17
CA TYR A 155 13.05 26.21 3.09
C TYR A 155 13.85 25.03 2.51
N ARG A 156 15.16 25.20 2.30
CA ARG A 156 16.04 24.13 1.81
C ARG A 156 16.14 22.94 2.77
N ALA A 157 16.23 23.19 4.08
CA ALA A 157 16.25 22.14 5.09
C ALA A 157 14.94 21.33 5.07
N ARG A 158 13.79 21.99 4.94
CA ARG A 158 12.49 21.32 4.78
C ARG A 158 12.42 20.44 3.53
N ILE A 159 12.99 20.90 2.40
CA ILE A 159 13.11 20.06 1.19
C ILE A 159 13.94 18.81 1.48
N TYR A 160 15.10 18.95 2.13
CA TYR A 160 15.93 17.79 2.47
C TYR A 160 15.22 16.83 3.42
N ILE A 161 14.45 17.33 4.39
CA ILE A 161 13.61 16.50 5.27
C ILE A 161 12.59 15.72 4.43
N VAL A 162 11.88 16.38 3.51
CA VAL A 162 10.91 15.71 2.62
C VAL A 162 11.60 14.61 1.80
N LEU A 163 12.72 14.92 1.15
CA LEU A 163 13.48 13.95 0.37
C LEU A 163 13.92 12.76 1.22
N PHE A 164 14.39 13.02 2.44
CA PHE A 164 14.76 11.98 3.40
C PHE A 164 13.56 11.09 3.77
N CYS A 165 12.38 11.66 4.00
CA CYS A 165 11.15 10.89 4.21
C CYS A 165 10.82 9.98 3.02
N PHE A 166 10.94 10.48 1.79
CA PHE A 166 10.74 9.67 0.58
C PHE A 166 11.76 8.52 0.47
N VAL A 167 13.02 8.77 0.81
CA VAL A 167 14.07 7.73 0.81
C VAL A 167 13.77 6.65 1.86
N ILE A 168 13.36 7.03 3.07
CA ILE A 168 12.95 6.06 4.11
C ILE A 168 11.83 5.18 3.61
N VAL A 169 10.77 5.79 3.04
CA VAL A 169 9.64 5.03 2.49
C VAL A 169 10.11 4.13 1.35
N ALA A 170 10.94 4.61 0.42
CA ALA A 170 11.43 3.76 -0.67
C ALA A 170 12.22 2.54 -0.16
N ILE A 171 13.05 2.70 0.87
CA ILE A 171 13.79 1.61 1.50
C ILE A 171 12.84 0.62 2.19
N SER A 172 11.84 1.10 2.93
CA SER A 172 10.87 0.23 3.60
C SER A 172 10.02 -0.56 2.60
N GLN A 173 9.65 0.05 1.47
CA GLN A 173 8.95 -0.62 0.37
C GLN A 173 9.81 -1.73 -0.24
N LEU A 174 11.08 -1.44 -0.54
CA LEU A 174 12.02 -2.42 -1.08
C LEU A 174 12.19 -3.60 -0.12
N PHE A 175 12.33 -3.32 1.18
CA PHE A 175 12.44 -4.38 2.18
C PHE A 175 11.18 -5.25 2.26
N GLY A 176 10.00 -4.64 2.22
CA GLY A 176 8.71 -5.36 2.17
C GLY A 176 8.60 -6.26 0.93
N TYR A 177 9.01 -5.75 -0.23
CA TYR A 177 9.06 -6.50 -1.48
C TYR A 177 10.00 -7.72 -1.38
N LEU A 178 11.21 -7.53 -0.84
CA LEU A 178 12.19 -8.61 -0.66
C LEU A 178 11.66 -9.72 0.26
N ILE A 179 11.03 -9.37 1.38
CA ILE A 179 10.42 -10.37 2.29
C ILE A 179 9.37 -11.21 1.55
N GLN A 180 8.53 -10.56 0.74
CA GLN A 180 7.46 -11.25 0.02
C GLN A 180 8.01 -12.23 -1.04
N VAL A 181 9.05 -11.82 -1.77
CA VAL A 181 9.76 -12.68 -2.72
C VAL A 181 10.43 -13.87 -2.00
N MET A 182 11.14 -13.63 -0.90
CA MET A 182 11.77 -14.71 -0.14
C MET A 182 10.76 -15.73 0.41
N SER A 183 9.59 -15.25 0.85
CA SER A 183 8.50 -16.10 1.32
C SER A 183 7.96 -17.01 0.21
N CYS A 184 7.84 -16.48 -1.01
CA CYS A 184 7.44 -17.26 -2.19
C CYS A 184 8.47 -18.36 -2.52
N VAL A 185 9.77 -18.02 -2.58
CA VAL A 185 10.84 -18.98 -2.86
C VAL A 185 10.92 -20.09 -1.82
N SER A 186 10.73 -19.75 -0.54
CA SER A 186 10.71 -20.72 0.56
C SER A 186 9.56 -21.73 0.42
N SER A 187 8.38 -21.27 0.00
CA SER A 187 7.22 -22.15 -0.25
C SER A 187 7.48 -23.11 -1.42
N MET A 188 8.10 -22.64 -2.50
CA MET A 188 8.47 -23.50 -3.64
C MET A 188 9.44 -24.61 -3.23
N ARG A 189 10.50 -24.26 -2.49
CA ARG A 189 11.49 -25.25 -2.02
C ARG A 189 10.87 -26.33 -1.13
N LYS A 190 9.86 -26.00 -0.32
CA LYS A 190 9.17 -26.98 0.52
C LYS A 190 8.36 -28.01 -0.29
N LEU A 191 7.92 -27.67 -1.49
CA LEU A 191 7.12 -28.55 -2.34
C LEU A 191 8.01 -29.49 -3.14
N GLU A 192 9.12 -28.98 -3.67
CA GLU A 192 10.14 -29.80 -4.33
C GLU A 192 10.63 -30.91 -3.38
N LEU A 193 10.92 -30.56 -2.12
CA LEU A 193 11.26 -31.53 -1.08
C LEU A 193 10.11 -32.49 -0.73
N ARG A 194 8.85 -32.10 -0.91
CA ARG A 194 7.71 -33.00 -0.65
C ARG A 194 7.58 -34.04 -1.76
N ASP A 195 7.71 -33.64 -3.02
CA ASP A 195 7.60 -34.55 -4.16
C ASP A 195 8.73 -35.58 -4.19
N ASP A 196 9.96 -35.17 -3.86
CA ASP A 196 11.10 -36.08 -3.71
C ASP A 196 10.86 -37.14 -2.61
N ASN A 197 10.21 -36.76 -1.52
CA ASN A 197 9.88 -37.70 -0.46
C ASN A 197 8.77 -38.67 -0.87
N VAL A 198 7.75 -38.23 -1.61
CA VAL A 198 6.68 -39.13 -2.09
C VAL A 198 7.24 -40.15 -3.08
N LEU A 199 8.13 -39.74 -3.98
CA LEU A 199 8.78 -40.63 -4.95
C LEU A 199 9.69 -41.68 -4.30
N ASN A 200 10.28 -41.41 -3.14
CA ASN A 200 11.11 -42.37 -2.41
C ASN A 200 10.30 -43.40 -1.59
N PHE A 201 8.98 -43.20 -1.44
CA PHE A 201 8.09 -44.11 -0.71
C PHE A 201 7.17 -44.94 -1.63
N ALA A 202 7.22 -44.74 -2.94
CA ALA A 202 6.49 -45.51 -3.96
C ALA A 202 7.39 -46.54 -4.64
#